data_AF-R9LPV1-F1
#
_entry.id   AF-R9LPV1-F1
#
_cell.length_a   1.000
_cell.length_b   1.000
_cell.length_c   1.000
_cell.angle_alpha   90.00
_cell.angle_beta   90.00
_cell.angle_gamma   90.00
#
_symmetry.space_group_name_H-M   'P 1'
#
loop_
_entity.id
_entity.type
_entity.pdbx_description
1 polymer ?
#
loop_
_entity_poly.entity_id
_entity_poly.type
_entity_poly.pdbx_seq_one_letter_code
_entity_poly.pdbx_strand_id
1 'polypeptide(L)'
;MIKKLLSAFLIVCLSFSVVGCSAQEANAPSPIVSQDDIPAFTDQAYVVLNNNVPTFTEDEITDQSFETYYPLDDLGRVTGAFASIGTDLLPTKERGNISSVKPTGWHSVQYDNVEGKSLYNRCHLIAWSLTGEDANPNNLITGTRYLNIEGMKPFEDMTRDYIKETGNHVMYRVIPVYTGNNLVADGVIMEGYSVEDNGEGIEFNVYAYNEQPGITIDHATGDSALSKEETDSSTNQNTQGTYVINKSTKKIHDPSCSSVSNMKEENKEFYRGNLQDLLNQGYTIHNQCLGNK
;
A
#
# COMPACT_ATOMS: atom_id res chain seq x y z
N MET A 1 -71.04 -45.42 39.68
CA MET A 1 -70.64 -44.18 38.98
C MET A 1 -69.37 -43.65 39.63
N ILE A 2 -68.22 -43.96 39.03
CA ILE A 2 -66.89 -43.56 39.50
C ILE A 2 -66.47 -42.35 38.68
N LYS A 3 -66.34 -41.17 39.31
CA LYS A 3 -65.85 -39.96 38.67
C LYS A 3 -64.31 -39.93 38.74
N LYS A 4 -63.66 -40.09 37.59
CA LYS A 4 -62.28 -39.67 37.31
C LYS A 4 -62.25 -38.17 37.03
N LEU A 5 -61.28 -37.42 37.54
CA LEU A 5 -60.73 -36.17 36.96
C LEU A 5 -59.49 -35.78 37.79
N LEU A 6 -58.29 -36.16 37.35
CA LEU A 6 -57.34 -35.45 36.48
C LEU A 6 -56.45 -34.45 37.25
N SER A 7 -55.23 -34.89 37.55
CA SER A 7 -54.10 -34.05 37.96
C SER A 7 -53.65 -33.16 36.79
N ALA A 8 -53.60 -31.86 37.02
CA ALA A 8 -52.94 -30.91 36.11
C ALA A 8 -51.42 -30.91 36.41
N PHE A 9 -50.62 -31.31 35.44
CA PHE A 9 -49.17 -31.18 35.46
C PHE A 9 -48.82 -29.79 34.91
N LEU A 10 -48.28 -28.91 35.76
CA LEU A 10 -47.80 -27.59 35.37
C LEU A 10 -46.40 -27.75 34.75
N ILE A 11 -46.32 -27.74 33.42
CA ILE A 11 -45.05 -27.70 32.69
C ILE A 11 -44.57 -26.24 32.70
N VAL A 12 -43.52 -25.97 33.48
CA VAL A 12 -42.80 -24.70 33.44
C VAL A 12 -41.87 -24.75 32.23
N CYS A 13 -42.26 -24.12 31.12
CA CYS A 13 -41.38 -23.85 30.00
C CYS A 13 -40.39 -22.74 30.40
N LEU A 14 -39.16 -23.13 30.75
CA LEU A 14 -38.02 -22.21 30.80
C LEU A 14 -37.71 -21.78 29.36
N SER A 15 -38.11 -20.57 28.99
CA SER A 15 -37.67 -19.92 27.78
C SER A 15 -36.20 -19.52 27.94
N PHE A 16 -35.29 -20.33 27.40
CA PHE A 16 -33.91 -19.91 27.13
C PHE A 16 -33.94 -18.82 26.07
N SER A 17 -33.86 -17.56 26.50
CA SER A 17 -33.54 -16.45 25.62
C SER A 17 -32.06 -16.56 25.25
N VAL A 18 -31.80 -17.16 24.10
CA VAL A 18 -30.49 -17.11 23.45
C VAL A 18 -30.27 -15.65 23.06
N VAL A 19 -29.48 -14.93 23.86
CA VAL A 19 -28.94 -13.64 23.46
C VAL A 19 -27.99 -13.94 22.31
N GLY A 20 -28.49 -13.74 21.09
CA GLY A 20 -27.65 -13.74 19.89
C GLY A 20 -26.68 -12.58 20.03
N CYS A 21 -25.46 -12.88 20.46
CA CYS A 21 -24.32 -12.00 20.21
C CYS A 21 -24.13 -12.03 18.70
N SER A 22 -24.67 -11.03 17.99
CA SER A 22 -24.26 -10.79 16.62
C SER A 22 -22.79 -10.43 16.68
N ALA A 23 -21.92 -11.38 16.33
CA ALA A 23 -20.55 -11.06 15.98
C ALA A 23 -20.67 -10.07 14.81
N GLN A 24 -20.42 -8.79 15.10
CA GLN A 24 -20.27 -7.80 14.05
C GLN A 24 -19.05 -8.24 13.25
N GLU A 25 -19.27 -8.73 12.04
CA GLU A 25 -18.18 -9.06 11.13
C GLU A 25 -17.33 -7.79 10.98
N ALA A 26 -16.08 -7.87 11.43
CA ALA A 26 -15.14 -6.78 11.32
C ALA A 26 -14.78 -6.63 9.84
N ASN A 27 -15.50 -5.75 9.15
CA ASN A 27 -15.12 -5.32 7.81
C ASN A 27 -13.80 -4.54 7.90
N ALA A 28 -12.96 -4.67 6.88
CA ALA A 28 -11.74 -3.88 6.79
C ALA A 28 -12.09 -2.38 6.88
N PRO A 29 -11.32 -1.59 7.65
CA PRO A 29 -11.50 -0.14 7.64
C PRO A 29 -11.25 0.40 6.23
N SER A 30 -12.07 1.35 5.80
CA SER A 30 -11.79 2.08 4.56
C SER A 30 -10.52 2.90 4.73
N PRO A 31 -9.67 2.99 3.68
CA PRO A 31 -8.49 3.84 3.75
C PRO A 31 -8.91 5.29 4.02
N ILE A 32 -8.19 5.97 4.91
CA ILE A 32 -8.48 7.35 5.31
C ILE A 32 -8.14 8.35 4.18
N VAL A 33 -7.25 7.95 3.27
CA VAL A 33 -6.89 8.74 2.08
C VAL A 33 -7.90 8.47 0.97
N SER A 34 -8.50 9.53 0.43
CA SER A 34 -9.37 9.43 -0.74
C SER A 34 -8.57 8.94 -1.94
N GLN A 35 -9.14 8.03 -2.73
CA GLN A 35 -8.51 7.54 -3.95
C GLN A 35 -8.16 8.68 -4.92
N ASP A 36 -8.94 9.77 -4.91
CA ASP A 36 -8.72 10.96 -5.74
C ASP A 36 -7.45 11.74 -5.36
N ASP A 37 -6.92 11.54 -4.14
CA ASP A 37 -5.72 12.21 -3.65
C ASP A 37 -4.43 11.44 -3.99
N ILE A 38 -4.55 10.24 -4.58
CA ILE A 38 -3.42 9.42 -5.00
C ILE A 38 -2.96 9.91 -6.39
N PRO A 39 -1.72 10.43 -6.53
CA PRO A 39 -1.19 10.83 -7.82
C PRO A 39 -1.22 9.69 -8.85
N ALA A 40 -1.34 10.04 -10.13
CA ALA A 40 -1.19 9.07 -11.21
C ALA A 40 0.22 8.45 -11.20
N PHE A 41 0.32 7.21 -11.67
CA PHE A 41 1.60 6.52 -11.81
C PHE A 41 2.53 7.23 -12.80
N THR A 42 3.77 7.48 -12.37
CA THR A 42 4.83 8.12 -13.18
C THR A 42 6.14 7.33 -13.15
N ASP A 43 6.07 6.00 -13.23
CA ASP A 43 7.21 5.08 -13.09
C ASP A 43 7.93 5.12 -11.73
N GLN A 44 7.28 5.68 -10.71
CA GLN A 44 7.70 5.56 -9.31
C GLN A 44 6.91 4.43 -8.64
N ALA A 45 7.60 3.52 -7.96
CA ALA A 45 6.99 2.35 -7.34
C ALA A 45 6.00 2.69 -6.23
N TYR A 46 6.20 3.83 -5.56
CA TYR A 46 5.32 4.32 -4.51
C TYR A 46 5.36 5.84 -4.43
N VAL A 47 4.39 6.41 -3.72
CA VAL A 47 4.31 7.82 -3.33
C VAL A 47 4.02 7.94 -1.84
N VAL A 48 4.50 9.02 -1.23
CA VAL A 48 4.23 9.34 0.17
C VAL A 48 2.82 9.91 0.30
N LEU A 49 2.07 9.41 1.27
CA LEU A 49 0.75 9.89 1.66
C LEU A 49 0.82 10.58 3.02
N ASN A 50 -0.11 11.49 3.30
CA ASN A 50 -0.29 12.12 4.62
C ASN A 50 1.02 12.63 5.27
N ASN A 51 1.93 13.23 4.49
CA ASN A 51 3.25 13.66 4.94
C ASN A 51 4.09 12.54 5.60
N ASN A 52 3.90 11.29 5.15
CA ASN A 52 4.48 10.06 5.68
C ASN A 52 4.00 9.67 7.08
N VAL A 53 2.94 10.30 7.60
CA VAL A 53 2.41 10.04 8.94
C VAL A 53 1.31 8.98 8.85
N PRO A 54 1.41 7.86 9.56
CA PRO A 54 0.36 6.85 9.61
C PRO A 54 -0.86 7.35 10.40
N THR A 55 -1.98 6.68 10.22
CA THR A 55 -3.29 7.09 10.74
C THR A 55 -3.83 6.11 11.80
N PHE A 56 -2.92 5.44 12.52
CA PHE A 56 -3.29 4.61 13.67
C PHE A 56 -3.91 5.47 14.77
N THR A 57 -5.00 4.98 15.35
CA THR A 57 -5.59 5.59 16.55
C THR A 57 -4.84 5.17 17.81
N GLU A 58 -4.96 5.95 18.89
CA GLU A 58 -4.31 5.60 20.17
C GLU A 58 -4.74 4.22 20.69
N ASP A 59 -6.01 3.83 20.45
CA ASP A 59 -6.55 2.52 20.86
C ASP A 59 -6.04 1.36 19.97
N GLU A 60 -5.55 1.64 18.77
CA GLU A 60 -4.97 0.65 17.86
C GLU A 60 -3.51 0.33 18.20
N ILE A 61 -2.77 1.27 18.81
CA ILE A 61 -1.34 1.13 19.09
C ILE A 61 -1.13 0.23 20.31
N THR A 62 -0.40 -0.87 20.12
CA THR A 62 -0.17 -1.87 21.18
C THR A 62 1.13 -2.65 20.96
N ASP A 63 1.78 -3.04 22.06
CA ASP A 63 2.95 -3.94 22.11
C ASP A 63 2.54 -5.42 22.23
N GLN A 64 1.26 -5.73 22.08
CA GLN A 64 0.77 -7.09 22.01
C GLN A 64 0.73 -7.58 20.57
N SER A 65 1.57 -8.55 20.24
CA SER A 65 1.59 -9.15 18.91
C SER A 65 0.24 -9.71 18.50
N PHE A 66 -0.21 -9.34 17.31
CA PHE A 66 -1.38 -9.93 16.66
C PHE A 66 -1.30 -9.77 15.15
N GLU A 67 -2.08 -10.58 14.44
CA GLU A 67 -2.33 -10.43 13.01
C GLU A 67 -3.82 -10.62 12.72
N THR A 68 -4.37 -9.72 11.91
CA THR A 68 -5.75 -9.74 11.44
C THR A 68 -5.75 -9.63 9.94
N TYR A 69 -6.34 -10.63 9.27
CA TYR A 69 -6.60 -10.61 7.84
C TYR A 69 -8.11 -10.51 7.63
N TYR A 70 -8.57 -9.42 7.04
CA TYR A 70 -10.00 -9.16 6.93
C TYR A 70 -10.67 -10.09 5.91
N PRO A 71 -11.99 -10.36 6.06
CA PRO A 71 -12.73 -11.17 5.10
C PRO A 71 -12.65 -10.60 3.68
N LEU A 72 -12.67 -11.49 2.69
CA LEU A 72 -12.82 -11.07 1.30
C LEU A 72 -14.15 -10.32 1.11
N ASP A 73 -14.19 -9.37 0.18
CA ASP A 73 -15.45 -8.70 -0.17
C ASP A 73 -16.36 -9.58 -1.07
N ASP A 74 -17.52 -9.05 -1.44
CA ASP A 74 -18.51 -9.76 -2.27
C ASP A 74 -18.00 -10.15 -3.68
N LEU A 75 -16.91 -9.53 -4.15
CA LEU A 75 -16.23 -9.89 -5.40
C LEU A 75 -15.08 -10.89 -5.18
N GLY A 76 -14.86 -11.32 -3.93
CA GLY A 76 -13.78 -12.21 -3.52
C GLY A 76 -12.42 -11.52 -3.37
N ARG A 77 -12.39 -10.18 -3.31
CA ARG A 77 -11.15 -9.39 -3.26
C ARG A 77 -10.65 -9.28 -1.83
N VAL A 78 -9.33 -9.24 -1.65
CA VAL A 78 -8.71 -9.00 -0.35
C VAL A 78 -8.96 -7.57 0.08
N THR A 79 -9.36 -7.37 1.33
CA THR A 79 -9.83 -6.07 1.83
C THR A 79 -8.85 -5.37 2.75
N GLY A 80 -7.93 -6.10 3.38
CA GLY A 80 -6.85 -5.51 4.16
C GLY A 80 -6.23 -6.49 5.15
N ALA A 81 -5.13 -6.05 5.75
CA ALA A 81 -4.49 -6.72 6.86
C ALA A 81 -4.00 -5.69 7.89
N PHE A 82 -4.05 -6.05 9.17
CA PHE A 82 -3.66 -5.20 10.29
C PHE A 82 -2.97 -6.04 11.36
N ALA A 83 -1.83 -5.57 11.87
CA ALA A 83 -1.02 -6.31 12.82
C ALA A 83 -0.27 -5.38 13.77
N SER A 84 0.04 -5.89 14.96
CA SER A 84 1.20 -5.45 15.74
C SER A 84 2.25 -6.53 15.62
N ILE A 85 3.37 -6.22 14.98
CA ILE A 85 4.37 -7.22 14.58
C ILE A 85 5.52 -7.17 15.56
N GLY A 86 5.61 -8.18 16.43
CA GLY A 86 6.73 -8.42 17.33
C GLY A 86 7.66 -9.53 16.84
N THR A 87 8.73 -9.76 17.61
CA THR A 87 9.74 -10.80 17.30
C THR A 87 9.14 -12.21 17.24
N ASP A 88 8.08 -12.47 18.00
CA ASP A 88 7.39 -13.76 18.09
C ASP A 88 6.60 -14.14 16.84
N LEU A 89 6.21 -13.16 16.01
CA LEU A 89 5.57 -13.39 14.72
C LEU A 89 6.57 -13.65 13.58
N LEU A 90 7.84 -13.27 13.74
CA LEU A 90 8.83 -13.47 12.70
C LEU A 90 9.00 -14.97 12.37
N PRO A 91 9.13 -15.35 11.09
CA PRO A 91 9.21 -16.74 10.69
C PRO A 91 10.46 -17.43 11.26
N THR A 92 10.26 -18.61 11.83
CA THR A 92 11.33 -19.49 12.33
C THR A 92 11.58 -20.71 11.44
N LYS A 93 10.84 -20.83 10.35
CA LYS A 93 10.86 -21.97 9.41
C LYS A 93 11.07 -21.48 7.98
N GLU A 94 11.23 -22.40 7.05
CA GLU A 94 11.24 -22.08 5.61
C GLU A 94 9.83 -21.76 5.11
N ARG A 95 9.75 -20.89 4.10
CA ARG A 95 8.49 -20.50 3.45
C ARG A 95 7.86 -21.69 2.72
N GLY A 96 6.55 -21.86 2.93
CA GLY A 96 5.75 -22.88 2.27
C GLY A 96 5.33 -22.51 0.85
N ASN A 97 4.59 -23.42 0.22
CA ASN A 97 4.07 -23.26 -1.14
C ASN A 97 2.72 -22.52 -1.12
N ILE A 98 2.64 -21.42 -1.88
CA ILE A 98 1.42 -20.59 -1.99
C ILE A 98 0.70 -20.72 -3.34
N SER A 99 1.16 -21.59 -4.23
CA SER A 99 0.67 -21.69 -5.62
C SER A 99 -0.81 -22.09 -5.76
N SER A 100 -1.38 -22.71 -4.72
CA SER A 100 -2.79 -23.08 -4.66
C SER A 100 -3.73 -21.87 -4.63
N VAL A 101 -3.29 -20.75 -4.06
CA VAL A 101 -4.09 -19.52 -3.99
C VAL A 101 -4.07 -18.83 -5.34
N LYS A 102 -5.24 -18.41 -5.82
CA LYS A 102 -5.39 -17.61 -7.04
C LYS A 102 -6.29 -16.43 -6.68
N PRO A 103 -5.71 -15.27 -6.37
CA PRO A 103 -6.49 -14.08 -6.05
C PRO A 103 -7.36 -13.64 -7.23
N THR A 104 -8.24 -12.67 -6.99
CA THR A 104 -9.04 -12.05 -8.04
C THR A 104 -8.14 -11.47 -9.15
N GLY A 105 -8.58 -11.60 -10.39
CA GLY A 105 -7.83 -11.15 -11.57
C GLY A 105 -6.54 -11.93 -11.85
N TRP A 106 -6.32 -13.10 -11.24
CA TRP A 106 -5.08 -13.86 -11.41
C TRP A 106 -4.88 -14.41 -12.82
N HIS A 107 -3.73 -14.07 -13.43
CA HIS A 107 -3.24 -14.68 -14.67
C HIS A 107 -1.80 -15.18 -14.51
N SER A 108 -1.49 -16.31 -15.14
CA SER A 108 -0.11 -16.79 -15.27
C SER A 108 0.48 -16.31 -16.58
N VAL A 109 1.04 -15.09 -16.59
CA VAL A 109 1.57 -14.42 -17.79
C VAL A 109 3.05 -14.04 -17.61
N GLN A 110 3.81 -14.10 -18.71
CA GLN A 110 5.23 -13.80 -18.73
C GLN A 110 5.61 -12.78 -19.81
N TYR A 111 6.60 -11.95 -19.50
CA TYR A 111 7.18 -10.95 -20.39
C TYR A 111 8.70 -10.89 -20.23
N ASP A 112 9.43 -10.71 -21.33
CA ASP A 112 10.91 -10.70 -21.30
C ASP A 112 11.50 -9.43 -20.66
N ASN A 113 10.74 -8.33 -20.61
CA ASN A 113 11.15 -7.08 -19.94
C ASN A 113 10.87 -7.08 -18.42
N VAL A 114 10.30 -8.15 -17.87
CA VAL A 114 10.07 -8.29 -16.42
C VAL A 114 11.14 -9.20 -15.83
N GLU A 115 11.77 -8.76 -14.74
CA GLU A 115 12.74 -9.58 -14.03
C GLU A 115 12.08 -10.88 -13.51
N GLY A 116 12.69 -12.03 -13.80
CA GLY A 116 12.08 -13.34 -13.49
C GLY A 116 10.91 -13.72 -14.40
N LYS A 117 10.64 -12.92 -15.44
CA LYS A 117 9.64 -13.06 -16.51
C LYS A 117 8.18 -13.04 -16.08
N SER A 118 7.82 -13.51 -14.88
CA SER A 118 6.43 -13.53 -14.41
C SER A 118 5.95 -12.12 -14.06
N LEU A 119 4.90 -11.63 -14.72
CA LEU A 119 4.30 -10.33 -14.40
C LEU A 119 3.72 -10.35 -12.99
N TYR A 120 2.81 -11.29 -12.73
CA TYR A 120 2.10 -11.34 -11.46
C TYR A 120 2.78 -12.25 -10.45
N ASN A 121 2.80 -11.79 -9.21
CA ASN A 121 3.12 -12.51 -8.00
C ASN A 121 1.86 -12.62 -7.14
N ARG A 122 1.80 -13.68 -6.34
CA ARG A 122 0.87 -13.76 -5.21
C ARG A 122 1.46 -12.87 -4.14
N CYS A 123 1.10 -11.61 -4.20
CA CYS A 123 1.70 -10.56 -3.41
C CYS A 123 1.02 -10.54 -2.04
N HIS A 124 1.83 -10.68 -1.00
CA HIS A 124 1.38 -10.68 0.38
C HIS A 124 1.02 -9.26 0.81
N LEU A 125 -0.09 -9.04 1.53
CA LEU A 125 -0.34 -7.76 2.19
C LEU A 125 0.64 -7.59 3.35
N ILE A 126 0.70 -8.58 4.25
CA ILE A 126 1.76 -8.68 5.25
C ILE A 126 2.69 -9.81 4.81
N ALA A 127 3.93 -9.43 4.49
CA ALA A 127 4.93 -10.36 3.98
C ALA A 127 5.15 -11.54 4.90
N TRP A 128 5.39 -12.71 4.30
CA TRP A 128 5.84 -13.90 5.02
C TRP A 128 7.04 -13.62 5.93
N SER A 129 7.95 -12.72 5.54
CA SER A 129 9.12 -12.37 6.35
C SER A 129 8.80 -11.64 7.65
N LEU A 130 7.55 -11.19 7.84
CA LEU A 130 7.07 -10.47 9.00
C LEU A 130 6.20 -11.34 9.93
N THR A 131 5.42 -12.27 9.39
CA THR A 131 4.47 -13.08 10.20
C THR A 131 4.58 -14.60 9.98
N GLY A 132 5.37 -15.04 8.99
CA GLY A 132 5.46 -16.46 8.62
C GLY A 132 4.24 -17.02 7.91
N GLU A 133 3.23 -16.20 7.60
CA GLU A 133 2.01 -16.63 6.94
C GLU A 133 2.22 -16.98 5.46
N ASP A 134 1.85 -18.20 5.08
CA ASP A 134 2.03 -18.74 3.74
C ASP A 134 0.81 -18.49 2.84
N ALA A 135 -0.04 -19.50 2.65
CA ALA A 135 -1.06 -19.57 1.60
C ALA A 135 -2.43 -19.06 2.09
N ASN A 136 -2.45 -17.93 2.79
CA ASN A 136 -3.67 -17.34 3.31
C ASN A 136 -4.40 -16.54 2.19
N PRO A 137 -5.61 -16.97 1.75
CA PRO A 137 -6.33 -16.29 0.68
C PRO A 137 -6.75 -14.86 1.04
N ASN A 138 -6.85 -14.51 2.33
CA ASN A 138 -7.17 -13.16 2.80
C ASN A 138 -5.93 -12.25 2.87
N ASN A 139 -4.75 -12.76 2.53
CA ASN A 139 -3.48 -12.02 2.59
C ASN A 139 -2.79 -11.93 1.23
N LEU A 140 -3.40 -12.41 0.15
CA LEU A 140 -2.76 -12.54 -1.16
C LEU A 140 -3.55 -11.84 -2.25
N ILE A 141 -2.93 -10.85 -2.89
CA ILE A 141 -3.47 -10.18 -4.09
C ILE A 141 -2.71 -10.57 -5.34
N THR A 142 -3.34 -10.35 -6.50
CA THR A 142 -2.65 -10.34 -7.80
C THR A 142 -1.84 -9.04 -7.86
N GLY A 143 -0.55 -9.11 -7.51
CA GLY A 143 0.36 -7.97 -7.54
C GLY A 143 1.40 -8.11 -8.63
N THR A 144 1.81 -7.02 -9.27
CA THR A 144 2.92 -7.05 -10.23
C THR A 144 4.24 -7.37 -9.52
N ARG A 145 5.23 -7.83 -10.30
CA ARG A 145 6.61 -7.99 -9.83
C ARG A 145 7.17 -6.68 -9.29
N TYR A 146 6.88 -5.57 -9.97
CA TYR A 146 7.32 -4.24 -9.58
C TYR A 146 6.70 -3.79 -8.26
N LEU A 147 5.39 -3.94 -8.06
CA LEU A 147 4.74 -3.73 -6.75
C LEU A 147 5.43 -4.55 -5.67
N ASN A 148 5.58 -5.86 -5.91
CA ASN A 148 6.08 -6.78 -4.91
C ASN A 148 7.54 -6.52 -4.50
N ILE A 149 8.39 -6.03 -5.41
CA ILE A 149 9.84 -5.87 -5.17
C ILE A 149 10.24 -4.42 -4.94
N GLU A 150 9.74 -3.49 -5.74
CA GLU A 150 10.12 -2.08 -5.67
C GLU A 150 9.13 -1.27 -4.82
N GLY A 151 7.85 -1.66 -4.82
CA GLY A 151 6.79 -0.98 -4.08
C GLY A 151 6.74 -1.33 -2.60
N MET A 152 6.69 -2.64 -2.27
CA MET A 152 6.41 -3.12 -0.90
C MET A 152 7.66 -3.54 -0.14
N LYS A 153 8.55 -4.30 -0.78
CA LYS A 153 9.72 -4.92 -0.14
C LYS A 153 10.60 -3.96 0.67
N PRO A 154 10.86 -2.70 0.24
CA PRO A 154 11.68 -1.78 1.03
C PRO A 154 11.10 -1.51 2.43
N PHE A 155 9.77 -1.38 2.53
CA PHE A 155 9.07 -1.14 3.81
C PHE A 155 9.01 -2.40 4.67
N GLU A 156 8.83 -3.55 4.03
CA GLU A 156 8.86 -4.87 4.70
C GLU A 156 10.26 -5.17 5.27
N ASP A 157 11.32 -4.89 4.52
CA ASP A 157 12.70 -5.05 4.97
C ASP A 157 13.01 -4.13 6.15
N MET A 158 12.67 -2.84 6.01
CA MET A 158 12.86 -1.84 7.06
C MET A 158 12.18 -2.25 8.37
N THR A 159 10.91 -2.66 8.28
CA THR A 159 10.11 -3.12 9.44
C THR A 159 10.72 -4.37 10.08
N ARG A 160 11.05 -5.38 9.28
CA ARG A 160 11.64 -6.62 9.77
C ARG A 160 12.97 -6.38 10.46
N ASP A 161 13.82 -5.56 9.86
CA ASP A 161 15.17 -5.31 10.35
C ASP A 161 15.11 -4.51 11.66
N TYR A 162 14.22 -3.50 11.75
CA TYR A 162 13.92 -2.80 13.01
C TYR A 162 13.49 -3.75 14.14
N ILE A 163 12.52 -4.65 13.89
CA ILE A 163 12.04 -5.62 14.89
C ILE A 163 13.19 -6.53 15.34
N LYS A 164 14.03 -7.00 14.42
CA LYS A 164 15.16 -7.87 14.75
C LYS A 164 16.25 -7.18 15.56
N GLU A 165 16.51 -5.91 15.28
CA GLU A 165 17.58 -5.15 15.94
C GLU A 165 17.19 -4.68 17.34
N THR A 166 15.92 -4.35 17.54
CA THR A 166 15.43 -3.72 18.77
C THR A 166 14.65 -4.67 19.68
N GLY A 167 13.98 -5.68 19.10
CA GLY A 167 13.00 -6.50 19.80
C GLY A 167 11.64 -5.82 20.00
N ASN A 168 11.45 -4.62 19.45
CA ASN A 168 10.24 -3.81 19.56
C ASN A 168 9.13 -4.29 18.60
N HIS A 169 7.94 -3.71 18.74
CA HIS A 169 6.78 -3.95 17.91
C HIS A 169 6.58 -2.84 16.86
N VAL A 170 5.97 -3.21 15.75
CA VAL A 170 5.53 -2.27 14.72
C VAL A 170 4.05 -2.49 14.42
N MET A 171 3.24 -1.47 14.63
CA MET A 171 1.89 -1.42 14.07
C MET A 171 2.00 -1.35 12.56
N TYR A 172 1.34 -2.27 11.86
CA TYR A 172 1.46 -2.44 10.42
C TYR A 172 0.09 -2.66 9.81
N ARG A 173 -0.24 -1.87 8.79
CA ARG A 173 -1.53 -1.97 8.09
C ARG A 173 -1.33 -1.86 6.59
N VAL A 174 -1.96 -2.77 5.85
CA VAL A 174 -1.94 -2.75 4.39
C VAL A 174 -3.37 -2.88 3.87
N ILE A 175 -3.79 -1.91 3.05
CA ILE A 175 -5.14 -1.84 2.50
C ILE A 175 -5.03 -1.73 0.96
N PRO A 176 -5.51 -2.73 0.21
CA PRO A 176 -5.60 -2.63 -1.24
C PRO A 176 -6.62 -1.57 -1.68
N VAL A 177 -6.29 -0.83 -2.71
CA VAL A 177 -7.16 0.19 -3.31
C VAL A 177 -7.70 -0.35 -4.64
N TYR A 178 -9.00 -0.27 -4.86
CA TYR A 178 -9.66 -0.73 -6.08
C TYR A 178 -10.53 0.37 -6.69
N THR A 179 -10.38 0.61 -7.99
CA THR A 179 -11.33 1.41 -8.76
C THR A 179 -12.58 0.60 -9.06
N GLY A 180 -13.70 0.98 -8.45
CA GLY A 180 -15.00 0.35 -8.68
C GLY A 180 -14.98 -1.18 -8.45
N ASN A 181 -15.38 -1.94 -9.47
CA ASN A 181 -15.46 -3.40 -9.42
C ASN A 181 -14.21 -4.10 -9.97
N ASN A 182 -13.08 -3.39 -10.09
CA ASN A 182 -11.84 -3.99 -10.57
C ASN A 182 -11.43 -5.17 -9.70
N LEU A 183 -10.97 -6.25 -10.35
CA LEU A 183 -10.56 -7.49 -9.70
C LEU A 183 -9.09 -7.47 -9.27
N VAL A 184 -8.28 -6.64 -9.91
CA VAL A 184 -6.90 -6.34 -9.52
C VAL A 184 -6.88 -5.00 -8.81
N ALA A 185 -6.19 -4.91 -7.67
CA ALA A 185 -6.04 -3.66 -6.95
C ALA A 185 -5.19 -2.69 -7.77
N ASP A 186 -5.51 -1.40 -7.76
CA ASP A 186 -4.69 -0.36 -8.41
C ASP A 186 -3.35 -0.17 -7.68
N GLY A 187 -3.30 -0.57 -6.41
CA GLY A 187 -2.16 -0.47 -5.51
C GLY A 187 -2.54 -0.82 -4.08
N VAL A 188 -1.62 -0.58 -3.15
CA VAL A 188 -1.85 -0.78 -1.72
C VAL A 188 -1.39 0.44 -0.94
N ILE A 189 -2.18 0.84 0.04
CA ILE A 189 -1.73 1.77 1.08
C ILE A 189 -1.03 0.96 2.16
N MET A 190 0.17 1.37 2.55
CA MET A 190 0.97 0.74 3.58
C MET A 190 1.29 1.75 4.68
N GLU A 191 1.05 1.35 5.92
CA GLU A 191 1.32 2.14 7.11
C GLU A 191 2.17 1.33 8.09
N GLY A 192 3.18 1.99 8.68
CA GLY A 192 4.04 1.41 9.70
C GLY A 192 4.33 2.42 10.80
N TYR A 193 4.26 1.97 12.06
CA TYR A 193 4.54 2.78 13.24
C TYR A 193 5.19 1.93 14.33
N SER A 194 6.41 2.25 14.73
CA SER A 194 7.10 1.57 15.83
C SER A 194 6.53 1.97 17.19
N VAL A 195 6.20 1.00 18.03
CA VAL A 195 5.36 1.21 19.21
C VAL A 195 6.15 1.77 20.39
N GLU A 196 7.23 1.10 20.79
CA GLU A 196 7.96 1.41 22.03
C GLU A 196 8.76 2.72 21.98
N ASP A 197 9.14 3.15 20.77
CA ASP A 197 9.88 4.40 20.53
C ASP A 197 8.99 5.51 19.92
N ASN A 198 7.67 5.32 19.92
CA ASN A 198 6.68 6.28 19.41
C ASN A 198 6.95 6.76 17.97
N GLY A 199 7.32 5.83 17.08
CA GLY A 199 7.57 6.10 15.66
C GLY A 199 8.96 6.65 15.35
N GLU A 200 9.89 6.70 16.32
CA GLU A 200 11.25 7.20 16.07
C GLU A 200 12.01 6.30 15.05
N GLY A 201 11.85 4.98 15.16
CA GLY A 201 12.49 4.00 14.28
C GLY A 201 11.74 3.74 12.98
N ILE A 202 10.42 3.53 13.06
CA ILE A 202 9.53 3.28 11.91
C ILE A 202 8.36 4.24 11.95
N GLU A 203 8.26 5.09 10.93
CA GLU A 203 7.08 5.88 10.65
C GLU A 203 6.93 6.04 9.14
N PHE A 204 5.88 5.46 8.58
CA PHE A 204 5.55 5.67 7.17
C PHE A 204 4.06 5.56 6.86
N ASN A 205 3.66 6.26 5.79
CA ASN A 205 2.37 6.14 5.14
C ASN A 205 2.57 6.37 3.64
N VAL A 206 2.43 5.29 2.86
CA VAL A 206 2.74 5.29 1.44
C VAL A 206 1.68 4.57 0.63
N TYR A 207 1.57 4.93 -0.64
CA TYR A 207 0.83 4.17 -1.64
C TYR A 207 1.81 3.52 -2.60
N ALA A 208 1.80 2.18 -2.68
CA ALA A 208 2.59 1.42 -3.64
C ALA A 208 1.72 1.01 -4.85
N TYR A 209 2.16 1.35 -6.06
CA TYR A 209 1.40 1.15 -7.29
C TYR A 209 1.42 -0.31 -7.72
N ASN A 210 0.27 -0.88 -8.06
CA ASN A 210 0.16 -2.19 -8.70
C ASN A 210 0.30 -2.06 -10.22
N GLU A 211 1.41 -1.46 -10.64
CA GLU A 211 1.76 -1.19 -12.03
C GLU A 211 3.07 -1.90 -12.38
N GLN A 212 3.38 -2.00 -13.67
CA GLN A 212 4.64 -2.59 -14.13
C GLN A 212 5.18 -1.77 -15.31
N PRO A 213 6.34 -1.10 -15.17
CA PRO A 213 6.93 -0.35 -16.26
C PRO A 213 7.03 -1.16 -17.56
N GLY A 214 6.50 -0.58 -18.66
CA GLY A 214 6.45 -1.20 -19.98
C GLY A 214 5.34 -2.24 -20.19
N ILE A 215 4.42 -2.40 -19.24
CA ILE A 215 3.25 -3.27 -19.36
C ILE A 215 2.00 -2.49 -18.97
N THR A 216 0.98 -2.55 -19.83
CA THR A 216 -0.34 -2.02 -19.52
C THR A 216 -1.20 -3.14 -18.93
N ILE A 217 -1.84 -2.85 -17.81
CA ILE A 217 -2.70 -3.78 -17.07
C ILE A 217 -4.15 -3.31 -17.21
N ASP A 218 -5.05 -4.25 -17.50
CA ASP A 218 -6.48 -4.06 -17.31
C ASP A 218 -6.83 -4.51 -15.89
N HIS A 219 -6.95 -3.55 -14.96
CA HIS A 219 -7.28 -3.87 -13.57
C HIS A 219 -8.66 -4.49 -13.38
N ALA A 220 -9.56 -4.36 -14.36
CA ALA A 220 -10.87 -4.98 -14.30
C ALA A 220 -10.79 -6.50 -14.39
N THR A 221 -9.91 -7.02 -15.25
CA THR A 221 -9.82 -8.47 -15.55
C THR A 221 -8.50 -9.11 -15.15
N GLY A 222 -7.45 -8.30 -14.96
CA GLY A 222 -6.05 -8.72 -14.84
C GLY A 222 -5.36 -9.03 -16.17
N ASP A 223 -6.04 -8.83 -17.31
CA ASP A 223 -5.39 -8.96 -18.61
C ASP A 223 -4.26 -7.94 -18.74
N SER A 224 -3.26 -8.27 -19.56
CA SER A 224 -2.09 -7.42 -19.75
C SER A 224 -1.56 -7.49 -21.16
N ALA A 225 -0.90 -6.41 -21.57
CA ALA A 225 -0.19 -6.33 -22.82
C ALA A 225 1.13 -5.62 -22.59
N LEU A 226 2.16 -5.95 -23.39
CA LEU A 226 3.27 -5.04 -23.55
C LEU A 226 2.66 -3.69 -23.90
N SER A 227 3.00 -2.66 -23.14
CA SER A 227 2.72 -1.31 -23.58
C SER A 227 3.32 -1.22 -24.97
N LYS A 228 2.52 -0.81 -25.96
CA LYS A 228 3.09 -0.51 -27.26
C LYS A 228 4.25 0.43 -26.96
N GLU A 229 5.39 0.22 -27.62
CA GLU A 229 6.27 1.35 -27.86
C GLU A 229 5.40 2.33 -28.65
N GLU A 230 4.69 3.16 -27.90
CA GLU A 230 4.59 4.54 -28.23
C GLU A 230 6.03 4.95 -28.50
N THR A 231 6.37 4.99 -29.80
CA THR A 231 7.24 6.03 -30.34
C THR A 231 6.53 7.38 -30.16
N ASP A 232 5.98 7.60 -28.98
CA ASP A 232 5.36 8.81 -28.52
C ASP A 232 6.27 9.16 -27.35
N SER A 233 7.22 10.03 -27.68
CA SER A 233 7.48 11.21 -26.88
C SER A 233 7.00 11.05 -25.44
N SER A 234 7.74 10.26 -24.68
CA SER A 234 8.22 10.67 -23.38
C SER A 234 7.57 11.97 -22.91
N THR A 235 6.78 11.92 -21.85
CA THR A 235 6.80 13.00 -20.86
C THR A 235 8.16 13.00 -20.15
N ASN A 236 9.30 12.78 -20.84
CA ASN A 236 10.14 13.94 -21.14
C ASN A 236 9.28 15.18 -21.39
N GLN A 237 9.04 15.91 -20.31
CA GLN A 237 9.25 17.35 -20.40
C GLN A 237 10.72 17.58 -20.81
N ASN A 238 11.04 17.31 -22.08
CA ASN A 238 12.17 17.87 -22.81
C ASN A 238 11.84 19.34 -23.07
N THR A 239 11.39 20.05 -22.03
CA THR A 239 11.26 21.49 -22.05
C THR A 239 12.67 22.02 -21.91
N GLN A 240 13.36 22.04 -23.05
CA GLN A 240 14.48 22.93 -23.29
C GLN A 240 14.02 24.34 -22.91
N GLY A 241 14.63 24.90 -21.89
CA GLY A 241 14.18 26.15 -21.29
C GLY A 241 15.29 26.86 -20.55
N THR A 242 15.04 28.12 -20.24
CA THR A 242 15.86 28.83 -19.26
C THR A 242 15.18 28.72 -17.90
N TYR A 243 15.92 28.24 -16.91
CA TYR A 243 15.50 28.07 -15.53
C TYR A 243 16.41 28.86 -14.60
N VAL A 244 15.90 29.18 -13.41
CA VAL A 244 16.73 29.70 -12.32
C VAL A 244 16.73 28.66 -11.20
N ILE A 245 17.90 28.12 -10.86
CA ILE A 245 18.04 27.18 -9.76
C ILE A 245 18.59 27.87 -8.52
N ASN A 246 18.09 27.44 -7.35
CA ASN A 246 18.67 27.77 -6.07
C ASN A 246 19.53 26.60 -5.59
N LYS A 247 20.85 26.81 -5.56
CA LYS A 247 21.84 25.78 -5.19
C LYS A 247 21.74 25.32 -3.74
N SER A 248 21.31 26.19 -2.82
CA SER A 248 21.21 25.85 -1.39
C SER A 248 19.93 25.08 -1.07
N THR A 249 18.80 25.44 -1.67
CA THR A 249 17.50 24.81 -1.40
C THR A 249 17.13 23.70 -2.38
N LYS A 250 17.95 23.48 -3.43
CA LYS A 250 17.68 22.54 -4.52
C LYS A 250 16.32 22.79 -5.19
N LYS A 251 15.95 24.06 -5.37
CA LYS A 251 14.68 24.45 -6.02
C LYS A 251 14.88 25.00 -7.43
N ILE A 252 13.96 24.68 -8.33
CA ILE A 252 13.89 25.15 -9.72
C ILE A 252 12.79 26.20 -9.83
N HIS A 253 13.10 27.36 -10.41
CA HIS A 253 12.19 28.48 -10.61
C HIS A 253 12.09 28.83 -12.10
N ASP A 254 10.92 29.34 -12.49
CA ASP A 254 10.79 30.08 -13.74
C ASP A 254 11.55 31.43 -13.65
N PRO A 255 12.22 31.90 -14.73
CA PRO A 255 12.93 33.19 -14.71
C PRO A 255 12.06 34.40 -14.33
N SER A 256 10.76 34.34 -14.55
CA SER A 256 9.79 35.38 -14.19
C SER A 256 9.20 35.22 -12.78
N CYS A 257 9.55 34.15 -12.06
CA CYS A 257 9.06 33.90 -10.70
C CYS A 257 9.47 35.03 -9.75
N SER A 258 8.51 35.58 -9.00
CA SER A 258 8.72 36.65 -8.02
C SER A 258 9.75 36.30 -6.94
N SER A 259 9.94 35.01 -6.63
CA SER A 259 10.95 34.57 -5.66
C SER A 259 12.39 34.72 -6.18
N VAL A 260 12.59 34.85 -7.50
CA VAL A 260 13.92 35.01 -8.10
C VAL A 260 14.55 36.36 -7.74
N SER A 261 13.76 37.44 -7.63
CA SER A 261 14.31 38.77 -7.32
C SER A 261 14.88 38.86 -5.90
N ASN A 262 14.36 38.06 -4.97
CA ASN A 262 14.76 38.05 -3.56
C ASN A 262 15.82 36.98 -3.24
N MET A 263 16.25 36.19 -4.23
CA MET A 263 17.24 35.13 -4.05
C MET A 263 18.65 35.71 -4.00
N LYS A 264 19.44 35.26 -3.02
CA LYS A 264 20.86 35.64 -2.87
C LYS A 264 21.66 35.25 -4.13
N GLU A 265 22.44 36.19 -4.65
CA GLU A 265 23.22 35.98 -5.89
C GLU A 265 24.18 34.78 -5.82
N GLU A 266 24.80 34.54 -4.67
CA GLU A 266 25.68 33.38 -4.44
C GLU A 266 24.99 32.02 -4.63
N ASN A 267 23.67 31.95 -4.40
CA ASN A 267 22.88 30.71 -4.51
C ASN A 267 22.09 30.62 -5.82
N LYS A 268 22.05 31.70 -6.61
CA LYS A 268 21.27 31.82 -7.84
C LYS A 268 22.10 31.39 -9.03
N GLU A 269 21.54 30.53 -9.89
CA GLU A 269 22.18 30.15 -11.14
C GLU A 269 21.17 30.01 -12.27
N PHE A 270 21.49 30.57 -13.44
CA PHE A 270 20.69 30.41 -14.64
C PHE A 270 21.12 29.14 -15.37
N TYR A 271 20.19 28.21 -15.56
CA TYR A 271 20.42 26.99 -16.28
C TYR A 271 19.65 27.02 -17.60
N ARG A 272 20.35 26.79 -18.71
CA ARG A 272 19.73 26.63 -20.03
C ARG A 272 19.93 25.20 -20.51
N GLY A 273 18.87 24.45 -20.59
CA GLY A 273 18.94 23.03 -20.92
C GLY A 273 17.65 22.33 -20.59
N ASN A 274 17.75 21.02 -20.37
CA ASN A 274 16.59 20.17 -20.11
C ASN A 274 16.19 20.23 -18.63
N LEU A 275 14.90 20.43 -18.34
CA LEU A 275 14.37 20.38 -16.98
C LEU A 275 14.67 19.04 -16.29
N GLN A 276 14.61 17.94 -17.05
CA GLN A 276 14.81 16.60 -16.51
C GLN A 276 16.21 16.40 -15.95
N ASP A 277 17.23 17.05 -16.53
CA ASP A 277 18.60 16.98 -16.02
C ASP A 277 18.69 17.56 -14.60
N LEU A 278 17.91 18.60 -14.30
CA LEU A 278 17.86 19.20 -12.97
C LEU A 278 17.12 18.30 -11.98
N LEU A 279 16.00 17.68 -12.40
CA LEU A 279 15.25 16.75 -11.57
C LEU A 279 16.10 15.52 -11.22
N ASN A 280 16.82 14.97 -12.19
CA ASN A 280 17.75 13.84 -12.01
C ASN A 280 18.92 14.19 -11.07
N GLN A 281 19.30 15.47 -10.99
CA GLN A 281 20.30 15.98 -10.05
C GLN A 281 19.73 16.26 -8.64
N GLY A 282 18.48 15.86 -8.38
CA GLY A 282 17.81 16.00 -7.08
C GLY A 282 17.24 17.39 -6.81
N TYR A 283 17.05 18.23 -7.84
CA TYR A 283 16.33 19.48 -7.70
C TYR A 283 14.83 19.25 -7.79
N THR A 284 14.03 20.09 -7.12
CA THR A 284 12.56 20.03 -7.16
C THR A 284 11.99 21.37 -7.60
N ILE A 285 10.86 21.37 -8.29
CA ILE A 285 10.24 22.61 -8.77
C ILE A 285 9.68 23.39 -7.57
N HIS A 286 9.89 24.70 -7.56
CA HIS A 286 9.31 25.59 -6.56
C HIS A 286 7.77 25.59 -6.68
N ASN A 287 7.05 25.46 -5.57
CA ASN A 287 5.61 25.18 -5.59
C ASN A 287 4.77 26.17 -6.40
N GLN A 288 5.13 27.47 -6.37
CA GLN A 288 4.44 28.51 -7.16
C GLN A 288 4.74 28.46 -8.66
N CYS A 289 5.70 27.62 -9.08
CA CYS A 289 6.10 27.41 -10.46
C CYS A 289 5.56 26.09 -11.04
N LEU A 290 4.77 25.33 -10.27
CA LEU A 290 4.22 24.04 -10.69
C LEU A 290 3.10 24.15 -11.75
N GLY A 291 2.45 25.32 -11.89
CA GLY A 291 1.28 25.51 -12.77
C GLY A 291 1.48 26.41 -13.99
N ASN A 292 2.73 26.80 -14.32
CA ASN A 292 3.03 27.71 -15.44
C ASN A 292 3.55 27.00 -16.69
N LYS A 293 3.20 25.73 -16.90
CA LYS A 293 3.56 24.95 -18.09
C LYS A 293 2.40 24.11 -18.57
#